data_AF-A0AAU3NLW3-F1
#
_entry.id   AF-A0AAU3NLW3-F1
#
_cell.length_a   1.000
_cell.length_b   1.000
_cell.length_c   1.000
_cell.angle_alpha   90.00
_cell.angle_beta   90.00
_cell.angle_gamma   90.00
#
_symmetry.space_group_name_H-M   'P 1'
#
loop_
_entity.id
_entity.type
_entity.pdbx_description
1 polymer ?
#
loop_
_entity_poly.entity_id
_entity_poly.type
_entity_poly.pdbx_seq_one_letter_code
_entity_poly.pdbx_strand_id
1 'polypeptide(L)'
;MAELAPRGVLRVGDRIRFEGRNQQVIGLEGTALRLLSDEGDTSVMAAGYVMAAADFEVLDRGPEAVPERVLPPFALVDALPPSAVEQARFWEQHVVEVLTGLPLDAPEGTTPRPEYDPAWRTLMEREAAKVAELAAGGQQISKRTFLRMRQRYEAEGLWGLVDGRSRKPPAPVPGTGRTDERVVEAVTEALAGQTDLSTGDRKRLMLQAEQILAAKHGEEAVKLLPTRATFYRLVNSLAKNNESFGSATVRRQRALRPVGPFTPSMAARPGEIVQIDSTRLDVMAVLDDGVVARPELTIGCARLVTDRVRCAGDAEIWLDGALRQPRRRPARYWAVLAA
;
A
#
# COMPACT_ATOMS: atom_id res chain seq x y z
N MET A 1 -1.83 29.03 -53.97
CA MET A 1 -1.32 27.64 -54.01
C MET A 1 -1.04 27.24 -52.59
N ALA A 2 -1.74 26.23 -52.06
CA ALA A 2 -1.52 25.74 -50.71
C ALA A 2 -0.20 24.96 -50.69
N GLU A 3 0.78 25.48 -49.97
CA GLU A 3 2.08 24.87 -49.78
C GLU A 3 1.88 23.56 -48.99
N LEU A 4 2.13 22.43 -49.64
CA LEU A 4 2.01 21.10 -49.03
C LEU A 4 3.14 20.93 -48.01
N ALA A 5 2.82 21.19 -46.74
CA ALA A 5 3.73 20.99 -45.62
C ALA A 5 4.18 19.51 -45.52
N PRO A 6 5.44 19.23 -45.16
CA PRO A 6 5.98 17.88 -45.12
C PRO A 6 5.27 17.04 -44.05
N ARG A 7 4.60 15.95 -44.48
CA ARG A 7 4.02 14.92 -43.61
C ARG A 7 5.14 14.07 -43.00
N GLY A 8 5.84 14.63 -42.03
CA GLY A 8 6.90 13.97 -41.28
C GLY A 8 6.37 12.90 -40.31
N VAL A 9 7.26 12.01 -39.90
CA VAL A 9 7.01 11.08 -38.79
C VAL A 9 7.02 11.88 -37.49
N LEU A 10 5.91 11.89 -36.76
CA LEU A 10 5.75 12.59 -35.49
C LEU A 10 6.46 11.82 -34.36
N ARG A 11 7.28 12.52 -33.58
CA ARG A 11 8.05 11.99 -32.44
C ARG A 11 7.71 12.74 -31.16
N VAL A 12 7.93 12.08 -30.02
CA VAL A 12 7.94 12.78 -28.72
C VAL A 12 9.06 13.84 -28.76
N GLY A 13 8.72 15.06 -28.37
CA GLY A 13 9.59 16.24 -28.42
C GLY A 13 9.27 17.19 -29.57
N ASP A 14 8.57 16.75 -30.62
CA ASP A 14 8.25 17.57 -31.79
C ASP A 14 7.28 18.70 -31.42
N ARG A 15 7.49 19.88 -32.02
CA ARG A 15 6.56 21.00 -31.93
C ARG A 15 5.64 21.00 -33.15
N ILE A 16 4.34 21.07 -32.88
CA ILE A 16 3.29 21.08 -33.89
C ILE A 16 2.40 22.30 -33.74
N ARG A 17 1.83 22.73 -34.86
CA ARG A 17 0.72 23.68 -34.93
C ARG A 17 -0.56 22.88 -35.07
N PHE A 18 -1.54 23.12 -34.22
CA PHE A 18 -2.83 22.44 -34.25
C PHE A 18 -3.88 23.28 -33.50
N GLU A 19 -5.08 23.41 -34.08
CA GLU A 19 -6.15 24.32 -33.62
C GLU A 19 -5.70 25.78 -33.45
N GLY A 20 -4.83 26.25 -34.34
CA GLY A 20 -4.24 27.59 -34.27
C GLY A 20 -3.29 27.82 -33.09
N ARG A 21 -2.93 26.76 -32.35
CA ARG A 21 -2.02 26.82 -31.20
C ARG A 21 -0.73 26.06 -31.48
N ASN A 22 0.36 26.52 -30.88
CA ASN A 22 1.62 25.81 -30.86
C ASN A 22 1.63 24.84 -29.67
N GLN A 23 1.89 23.57 -29.95
CA GLN A 23 1.84 22.50 -28.97
C GLN A 23 3.02 21.55 -29.15
N GLN A 24 3.51 20.97 -28.06
CA GLN A 24 4.58 19.99 -28.07
C GLN A 24 4.03 18.58 -27.84
N VAL A 25 4.52 17.61 -28.60
CA VAL A 25 4.21 16.20 -28.41
C VAL A 25 5.00 15.68 -27.22
N ILE A 26 4.34 15.43 -26.10
CA ILE A 26 4.97 14.96 -24.84
C ILE A 26 4.78 13.45 -24.62
N GLY A 27 3.97 12.79 -25.44
CA GLY A 27 3.76 11.35 -25.34
C GLY A 27 3.01 10.76 -26.52
N LEU A 28 3.30 9.50 -26.80
CA LEU A 28 2.68 8.68 -27.85
C LEU A 28 2.28 7.36 -27.22
N GLU A 29 0.98 7.06 -27.17
CA GLU A 29 0.46 5.81 -26.63
C GLU A 29 -0.49 5.19 -27.66
N GLY A 30 -0.02 4.17 -28.38
CA GLY A 30 -0.76 3.60 -29.52
C GLY A 30 -1.01 4.66 -30.60
N THR A 31 -2.28 5.03 -30.81
CA THR A 31 -2.70 6.08 -31.74
C THR A 31 -3.09 7.40 -31.05
N ALA A 32 -2.81 7.54 -29.75
CA ALA A 32 -3.09 8.76 -28.98
C ALA A 32 -1.82 9.61 -28.81
N LEU A 33 -1.97 10.91 -29.04
CA LEU A 33 -0.97 11.94 -28.78
C LEU A 33 -1.30 12.62 -27.46
N ARG A 34 -0.30 12.79 -26.60
CA ARG A 34 -0.35 13.73 -25.49
C ARG A 34 0.35 15.01 -25.94
N LEU A 35 -0.38 16.11 -25.92
CA LEU A 35 0.07 17.42 -26.38
C LEU A 35 0.13 18.39 -25.19
N LEU A 36 1.18 19.22 -25.16
CA LEU A 36 1.37 20.30 -24.21
C LEU A 36 1.31 21.63 -24.96
N SER A 37 0.34 22.50 -24.62
CA SER A 37 0.31 23.88 -25.13
C SER A 37 1.51 24.67 -24.62
N ASP A 38 1.96 25.70 -25.35
CA ASP A 38 2.90 26.69 -24.82
C ASP A 38 2.37 27.37 -23.53
N GLU A 39 1.06 27.36 -23.32
CA GLU A 39 0.37 27.85 -22.12
C GLU A 39 0.40 26.85 -20.94
N GLY A 40 0.94 25.65 -21.14
CA GLY A 40 1.08 24.61 -20.11
C GLY A 40 -0.08 23.60 -20.01
N ASP A 41 -1.15 23.80 -20.78
CA ASP A 41 -2.29 22.89 -20.82
C ASP A 41 -1.94 21.56 -21.49
N THR A 42 -2.41 20.44 -20.90
CA THR A 42 -2.23 19.10 -21.48
C THR A 42 -3.53 18.58 -22.08
N SER A 43 -3.43 17.99 -23.27
CA SER A 43 -4.56 17.34 -23.95
C SER A 43 -4.18 15.99 -24.54
N VAL A 44 -5.16 15.09 -24.65
CA VAL A 44 -4.99 13.77 -25.27
C VAL A 44 -5.86 13.73 -26.53
N MET A 45 -5.22 13.57 -27.69
CA MET A 45 -5.89 13.63 -28.99
C MET A 45 -5.54 12.41 -29.84
N ALA A 46 -6.46 11.97 -30.71
CA ALA A 46 -6.15 10.93 -31.66
C ALA A 46 -5.14 11.45 -32.71
N ALA A 47 -4.05 10.73 -32.94
CA ALA A 47 -3.02 11.11 -33.91
C ALA A 47 -3.60 11.33 -35.32
N GLY A 48 -4.54 10.47 -35.73
CA GLY A 48 -5.24 10.62 -37.01
C GLY A 48 -6.09 11.88 -37.11
N TYR A 49 -6.66 12.36 -36.00
CA TYR A 49 -7.44 13.60 -35.96
C TYR A 49 -6.53 14.82 -36.09
N VAL A 50 -5.44 14.85 -35.32
CA VAL A 50 -4.45 15.94 -35.34
C VAL A 50 -3.78 16.04 -36.72
N MET A 51 -3.33 14.91 -37.28
CA MET A 51 -2.65 14.89 -38.58
C MET A 51 -3.58 15.16 -39.78
N ALA A 52 -4.90 15.01 -39.61
CA ALA A 52 -5.89 15.31 -40.64
C ALA A 52 -6.36 16.76 -40.64
N ALA A 53 -6.03 17.54 -39.60
CA ALA A 53 -6.44 18.93 -39.50
C ALA A 53 -5.73 19.80 -40.54
N ALA A 54 -6.45 20.78 -41.09
CA ALA A 54 -5.98 21.61 -42.18
C ALA A 54 -4.87 22.58 -41.75
N ASP A 55 -4.81 22.91 -40.47
CA ASP A 55 -3.82 23.78 -39.85
C ASP A 55 -2.66 23.02 -39.20
N PHE A 56 -2.63 21.69 -39.37
CA PHE A 56 -1.55 20.85 -38.87
C PHE A 56 -0.24 21.13 -39.59
N GLU A 57 0.78 21.52 -38.82
CA GLU A 57 2.15 21.71 -39.31
C GLU A 57 3.16 21.29 -38.25
N VAL A 58 4.27 20.65 -38.64
CA VAL A 58 5.40 20.42 -37.74
C VAL A 58 6.34 21.62 -37.84
N LEU A 59 6.41 22.43 -36.78
CA LEU A 59 7.01 23.76 -36.81
C LEU A 59 8.54 23.77 -36.71
N ASP A 60 9.14 22.74 -36.09
CA ASP A 60 10.59 22.51 -36.09
C ASP A 60 10.96 21.14 -35.49
N ARG A 61 11.96 20.46 -36.06
CA ARG A 61 12.78 19.49 -35.31
C ARG A 61 13.75 20.32 -34.47
N GLY A 62 13.42 20.53 -33.20
CA GLY A 62 14.28 21.29 -32.30
C GLY A 62 15.72 20.77 -32.29
N PRO A 63 16.72 21.65 -32.09
CA PRO A 63 18.13 21.27 -32.06
C PRO A 63 18.39 20.22 -30.98
N GLU A 64 19.40 19.40 -31.21
CA GLU A 64 19.88 18.25 -30.42
C GLU A 64 20.32 18.58 -28.96
N ALA A 65 19.92 19.72 -28.41
CA ALA A 65 20.24 20.13 -27.06
C ALA A 65 19.21 21.13 -26.54
N VAL A 66 18.09 20.62 -26.03
CA VAL A 66 17.41 21.26 -24.90
C VAL A 66 17.64 20.29 -23.74
N PRO A 67 18.32 20.70 -22.64
CA PRO A 67 18.39 19.85 -21.48
C PRO A 67 16.97 19.52 -21.09
N GLU A 68 16.70 18.21 -21.08
CA GLU A 68 15.46 17.59 -20.69
C GLU A 68 15.06 18.22 -19.35
N ARG A 69 14.23 19.26 -19.39
CA ARG A 69 13.50 19.70 -18.22
C ARG A 69 12.43 18.63 -18.09
N VAL A 70 12.85 17.47 -17.55
CA VAL A 70 11.98 16.36 -17.18
C VAL A 70 11.05 16.98 -16.15
N LEU A 71 9.91 17.50 -16.63
CA LEU A 71 8.76 17.67 -15.79
C LEU A 71 8.60 16.33 -15.10
N PRO A 72 8.71 16.25 -13.76
CA PRO A 72 8.54 14.99 -13.08
C PRO A 72 7.17 14.47 -13.52
N PRO A 73 7.05 13.21 -13.99
CA PRO A 73 5.75 12.66 -14.31
C PRO A 73 4.92 12.78 -13.03
N PHE A 74 3.96 13.71 -12.99
CA PHE A 74 3.14 13.98 -11.81
C PHE A 74 2.52 12.66 -11.28
N ALA A 75 2.22 11.73 -12.20
CA ALA A 75 1.78 10.37 -11.91
C ALA A 75 2.71 9.55 -11.00
N LEU A 76 4.04 9.78 -11.01
CA LEU A 76 4.96 9.06 -10.12
C LEU A 76 4.95 9.62 -8.70
N VAL A 77 4.75 10.93 -8.52
CA VAL A 77 4.68 11.54 -7.18
C VAL A 77 3.37 11.15 -6.49
N ASP A 78 2.27 11.09 -7.24
CA ASP A 78 0.95 10.70 -6.72
C ASP A 78 0.90 9.22 -6.25
N ALA A 79 1.78 8.37 -6.77
CA ALA A 79 1.91 6.97 -6.36
C ALA A 79 2.77 6.77 -5.10
N LEU A 80 3.41 7.83 -4.58
CA LEU A 80 4.26 7.75 -3.40
C LEU A 80 3.44 7.77 -2.10
N PRO A 81 3.97 7.18 -1.01
CA PRO A 81 3.41 7.36 0.32
C PRO A 81 3.29 8.86 0.66
N PRO A 82 2.19 9.34 1.25
CA PRO A 82 2.01 10.77 1.59
C PRO A 82 3.15 11.35 2.40
N SER A 83 3.69 10.58 3.36
CA SER A 83 4.84 10.99 4.18
C SER A 83 6.13 11.21 3.38
N ALA A 84 6.32 10.49 2.28
CA ALA A 84 7.47 10.69 1.39
C ALA A 84 7.33 11.99 0.59
N VAL A 85 6.10 12.34 0.18
CA VAL A 85 5.80 13.59 -0.52
C VAL A 85 5.93 14.77 0.42
N GLU A 86 5.40 14.68 1.65
CA GLU A 86 5.55 15.71 2.68
C GLU A 86 7.03 15.99 3.00
N GLN A 87 7.82 14.92 3.16
CA GLN A 87 9.24 15.06 3.41
C GLN A 87 9.98 15.70 2.23
N ALA A 88 9.61 15.36 0.99
CA ALA A 88 10.21 15.96 -0.20
C ALA A 88 9.85 17.46 -0.31
N ARG A 89 8.59 17.84 -0.05
CA ARG A 89 8.13 19.24 -0.03
C ARG A 89 8.81 20.05 1.07
N PHE A 90 8.99 19.47 2.26
CA PHE A 90 9.77 20.11 3.33
C PHE A 90 11.17 20.49 2.85
N TRP A 91 11.85 19.58 2.12
CA TRP A 91 13.18 19.88 1.58
C TRP A 91 13.15 20.83 0.39
N GLU A 92 12.11 20.77 -0.43
CA GLU A 92 11.93 21.65 -1.59
C GLU A 92 11.92 23.12 -1.17
N GLN A 93 11.17 23.47 -0.13
CA GLN A 93 11.11 24.84 0.40
C GLN A 93 12.50 25.39 0.73
N HIS A 94 13.35 24.58 1.37
CA HIS A 94 14.71 24.99 1.73
C HIS A 94 15.67 25.05 0.53
N VAL A 95 15.55 24.13 -0.42
CA VAL A 95 16.39 24.12 -1.62
C VAL A 95 16.03 25.29 -2.53
N VAL A 96 14.74 25.55 -2.75
CA VAL A 96 14.26 26.67 -3.56
C VAL A 96 14.71 27.99 -2.96
N GLU A 97 14.58 28.18 -1.65
CA GLU A 97 15.06 29.41 -0.99
C GLU A 97 16.57 29.62 -1.16
N VAL A 98 17.37 28.56 -1.13
CA VAL A 98 18.82 28.69 -1.40
C VAL A 98 19.11 29.01 -2.86
N LEU A 99 18.31 28.52 -3.80
CA LEU A 99 18.49 28.78 -5.24
C LEU A 99 18.07 30.20 -5.60
N THR A 100 16.84 30.57 -5.25
CA THR A 100 16.18 31.83 -5.67
C THR A 100 16.43 32.98 -4.70
N GLY A 101 16.79 32.69 -3.45
CA GLY A 101 16.83 33.65 -2.35
C GLY A 101 15.47 33.91 -1.69
N LEU A 102 14.40 33.31 -2.22
CA LEU A 102 13.02 33.53 -1.79
C LEU A 102 12.34 32.20 -1.40
N PRO A 103 11.52 32.18 -0.34
CA PRO A 103 10.65 31.05 -0.05
C PRO A 103 9.79 30.67 -1.27
N LEU A 104 9.47 29.38 -1.40
CA LEU A 104 8.66 28.85 -2.51
C LEU A 104 7.32 29.58 -2.68
N ASP A 105 6.67 29.94 -1.56
CA ASP A 105 5.36 30.61 -1.51
C ASP A 105 5.48 32.12 -1.23
N ALA A 106 6.60 32.75 -1.63
CA ALA A 106 6.82 34.18 -1.38
C ALA A 106 5.88 35.05 -2.23
N PRO A 107 5.15 36.02 -1.63
CA PRO A 107 4.36 37.00 -2.38
C PRO A 107 5.20 37.80 -3.37
N GLU A 108 4.58 38.26 -4.46
CA GLU A 108 5.24 39.18 -5.40
C GLU A 108 5.77 40.43 -4.68
N GLY A 109 7.02 40.81 -4.99
CA GLY A 109 7.70 41.92 -4.35
C GLY A 109 8.43 41.58 -3.05
N THR A 110 8.40 40.32 -2.60
CA THR A 110 9.22 39.89 -1.45
C THR A 110 10.70 40.04 -1.76
N THR A 111 11.44 40.67 -0.87
CA THR A 111 12.90 40.81 -0.97
C THR A 111 13.60 39.63 -0.31
N PRO A 112 14.66 39.06 -0.93
CA PRO A 112 15.46 38.00 -0.33
C PRO A 112 16.02 38.40 1.05
N ARG A 113 16.15 37.42 1.94
CA ARG A 113 16.89 37.65 3.20
C ARG A 113 18.37 37.88 2.87
N PRO A 114 19.10 38.75 3.61
CA PRO A 114 20.50 39.06 3.31
C PRO A 114 21.43 37.85 3.21
N GLU A 115 21.12 36.79 3.95
CA GLU A 115 21.89 35.54 3.96
C GLU A 115 21.66 34.66 2.72
N TYR A 116 20.54 34.87 2.01
CA TYR A 116 20.10 34.10 0.83
C TYR A 116 20.04 34.95 -0.46
N ASP A 117 20.40 36.24 -0.39
CA ASP A 117 20.35 37.16 -1.53
C ASP A 117 21.36 36.75 -2.63
N PRO A 118 20.88 36.38 -3.84
CA PRO A 118 21.75 36.01 -4.96
C PRO A 118 22.64 37.17 -5.45
N ALA A 119 22.27 38.42 -5.22
CA ALA A 119 23.05 39.58 -5.65
C ALA A 119 24.33 39.79 -4.82
N TRP A 120 24.31 39.34 -3.56
CA TRP A 120 25.40 39.59 -2.61
C TRP A 120 26.11 38.32 -2.14
N ARG A 121 25.48 37.15 -2.27
CA ARG A 121 26.00 35.88 -1.75
C ARG A 121 26.12 34.83 -2.83
N THR A 122 27.26 34.14 -2.85
CA THR A 122 27.46 32.98 -3.70
C THR A 122 26.54 31.83 -3.27
N LEU A 123 26.20 30.94 -4.20
CA LEU A 123 25.39 29.76 -3.89
C LEU A 123 26.00 28.92 -2.75
N MET A 124 27.33 28.80 -2.72
CA MET A 124 28.05 28.05 -1.69
C MET A 124 27.93 28.66 -0.28
N GLU A 125 27.85 29.98 -0.17
CA GLU A 125 27.63 30.70 1.09
C GLU A 125 26.18 30.55 1.55
N ARG A 126 25.23 30.65 0.61
CA ARG A 126 23.79 30.45 0.89
C ARG A 126 23.49 29.03 1.37
N GLU A 127 24.11 28.02 0.76
CA GLU A 127 24.04 26.63 1.23
C GLU A 127 24.59 26.48 2.65
N ALA A 128 25.73 27.11 2.95
CA ALA A 128 26.33 27.03 4.28
C ALA A 128 25.46 27.71 5.33
N ALA A 129 24.88 28.87 5.01
CA ALA A 129 23.93 29.57 5.87
C ALA A 129 22.69 28.71 6.14
N LYS A 130 22.11 28.09 5.10
CA LYS A 130 20.92 27.23 5.26
C LYS A 130 21.20 26.01 6.11
N VAL A 131 22.35 25.37 5.94
CA VAL A 131 22.74 24.22 6.77
C VAL A 131 22.91 24.63 8.23
N ALA A 132 23.48 25.80 8.52
CA ALA A 132 23.58 26.32 9.89
C ALA A 132 22.20 26.66 10.48
N GLU A 133 21.30 27.28 9.71
CA GLU A 133 19.91 27.56 10.09
C GLU A 133 19.16 26.26 10.45
N LEU A 134 19.26 25.24 9.59
CA LEU A 134 18.64 23.93 9.81
C LEU A 134 19.21 23.24 11.06
N ALA A 135 20.53 23.29 11.26
CA ALA A 135 21.15 22.72 12.45
C ALA A 135 20.68 23.41 13.74
N ALA A 136 20.50 24.73 13.73
CA ALA A 136 19.94 25.49 14.85
C ALA A 136 18.46 25.13 15.12
N GLY A 137 17.70 24.82 14.07
CA GLY A 137 16.33 24.31 14.15
C GLY A 137 16.20 22.82 14.52
N GLY A 138 17.31 22.14 14.84
CA GLY A 138 17.32 20.72 15.23
C GLY A 138 17.45 19.74 14.07
N GLN A 139 17.49 20.21 12.82
CA GLN A 139 17.65 19.39 11.63
C GLN A 139 19.13 19.27 11.24
N GLN A 140 19.80 18.24 11.75
CA GLN A 140 21.23 18.01 11.49
C GLN A 140 21.45 17.42 10.09
N ILE A 141 22.06 18.19 9.20
CA ILE A 141 22.42 17.75 7.85
C ILE A 141 23.82 18.25 7.46
N SER A 142 24.61 17.40 6.79
CA SER A 142 25.92 17.84 6.29
C SER A 142 25.77 18.72 5.05
N LYS A 143 26.69 19.68 4.86
CA LYS A 143 26.76 20.50 3.63
C LYS A 143 26.82 19.65 2.36
N ARG A 144 27.58 18.54 2.39
CA ARG A 144 27.67 17.59 1.26
C ARG A 144 26.33 16.93 0.94
N THR A 145 25.53 16.62 1.96
CA THR A 145 24.18 16.05 1.77
C THR A 145 23.27 17.10 1.13
N PHE A 146 23.26 18.32 1.66
CA PHE A 146 22.43 19.41 1.13
C PHE A 146 22.79 19.74 -0.33
N LEU A 147 24.08 19.82 -0.66
CA LEU A 147 24.57 19.98 -2.03
C LEU A 147 24.04 18.89 -2.98
N ARG A 148 24.10 17.62 -2.56
CA ARG A 148 23.58 16.49 -3.34
C ARG A 148 22.07 16.59 -3.54
N MET A 149 21.33 17.06 -2.54
CA MET A 149 19.88 17.25 -2.65
C MET A 149 19.55 18.36 -3.64
N ARG A 150 20.26 19.50 -3.58
CA ARG A 150 20.13 20.59 -4.57
C ARG A 150 20.41 20.11 -5.98
N GLN A 151 21.51 19.40 -6.22
CA GLN A 151 21.85 18.88 -7.55
C GLN A 151 20.77 17.94 -8.10
N ARG A 152 20.18 17.09 -7.25
CA ARG A 152 19.06 16.23 -7.67
C ARG A 152 17.79 17.03 -7.94
N TYR A 153 17.53 18.07 -7.16
CA TYR A 153 16.39 18.94 -7.39
C TYR A 153 16.51 19.71 -8.71
N GLU A 154 17.70 20.22 -9.04
CA GLU A 154 17.93 20.87 -10.34
C GLU A 154 17.76 19.92 -11.52
N ALA A 155 18.09 18.64 -11.36
CA ALA A 155 17.99 17.63 -12.41
C ALA A 155 16.59 17.00 -12.55
N GLU A 156 15.93 16.72 -11.43
CA GLU A 156 14.71 15.89 -11.37
C GLU A 156 13.50 16.62 -10.72
N GLY A 157 13.67 17.89 -10.32
CA GLY A 157 12.66 18.63 -9.55
C GLY A 157 12.35 18.00 -8.20
N LEU A 158 11.08 18.05 -7.78
CA LEU A 158 10.60 17.45 -6.54
C LEU A 158 10.92 15.95 -6.43
N TRP A 159 10.88 15.22 -7.56
CA TRP A 159 11.24 13.79 -7.59
C TRP A 159 12.66 13.55 -7.09
N GLY A 160 13.58 14.47 -7.39
CA GLY A 160 14.98 14.49 -6.94
C GLY A 160 15.16 14.48 -5.41
N LEU A 161 14.15 14.94 -4.67
CA LEU A 161 14.15 15.02 -3.21
C LEU A 161 13.49 13.84 -2.51
N VAL A 162 12.78 12.98 -3.25
CA VAL A 162 12.16 11.75 -2.70
C VAL A 162 13.25 10.74 -2.31
N ASP A 163 13.14 10.13 -1.12
CA ASP A 163 14.04 9.03 -0.70
C ASP A 163 14.00 7.91 -1.74
N GLY A 164 15.18 7.49 -2.23
CA GLY A 164 15.31 6.42 -3.23
C GLY A 164 14.66 5.11 -2.82
N ARG A 165 14.44 4.87 -1.52
CA ARG A 165 13.66 3.72 -1.01
C ARG A 165 12.18 3.81 -1.38
N SER A 166 11.61 5.01 -1.36
CA SER A 166 10.21 5.27 -1.71
C SER A 166 10.00 5.33 -3.22
N ARG A 167 11.07 5.60 -3.99
CA ARG A 167 11.03 5.58 -5.46
C ARG A 167 10.90 4.18 -6.05
N LYS A 168 11.27 3.13 -5.29
CA LYS A 168 11.10 1.75 -5.73
C LYS A 168 9.63 1.35 -5.51
N PRO A 169 8.97 0.70 -6.48
CA PRO A 169 7.61 0.21 -6.25
C PRO A 169 7.58 -0.61 -4.96
N PRO A 170 6.56 -0.40 -4.09
CA PRO A 170 6.42 -1.19 -2.89
C PRO A 170 6.39 -2.65 -3.30
N ALA A 171 7.18 -3.49 -2.62
CA ALA A 171 7.14 -4.91 -2.88
C ALA A 171 5.70 -5.42 -2.68
N PRO A 172 5.20 -6.37 -3.50
CA PRO A 172 3.82 -6.84 -3.43
C PRO A 172 3.39 -7.27 -2.01
N VAL A 173 4.35 -7.77 -1.23
CA VAL A 173 4.16 -8.08 0.20
C VAL A 173 5.13 -7.23 1.04
N PRO A 174 4.66 -6.51 2.08
CA PRO A 174 5.52 -5.77 3.01
C PRO A 174 6.68 -6.63 3.53
N GLY A 175 7.88 -6.07 3.62
CA GLY A 175 9.06 -6.79 4.14
C GLY A 175 9.74 -7.75 3.15
N THR A 176 9.22 -7.92 1.93
CA THR A 176 9.84 -8.77 0.89
C THR A 176 10.78 -8.03 -0.06
N GLY A 177 10.76 -6.69 -0.09
CA GLY A 177 11.47 -5.90 -1.11
C GLY A 177 13.01 -5.94 -1.11
N ARG A 178 13.62 -6.64 -0.13
CA ARG A 178 15.06 -6.90 -0.05
C ARG A 178 15.43 -8.36 -0.31
N THR A 179 14.44 -9.23 -0.50
CA THR A 179 14.60 -10.66 -0.74
C THR A 179 14.41 -10.94 -2.22
N ASP A 180 15.20 -11.87 -2.76
CA ASP A 180 15.06 -12.32 -4.14
C ASP A 180 13.65 -12.92 -4.38
N GLU A 181 13.05 -12.59 -5.52
CA GLU A 181 11.70 -13.01 -5.89
C GLU A 181 11.56 -14.55 -5.92
N ARG A 182 12.60 -15.27 -6.36
CA ARG A 182 12.62 -16.74 -6.38
C ARG A 182 12.52 -17.33 -4.98
N VAL A 183 13.14 -16.68 -4.00
CA VAL A 183 13.07 -17.08 -2.60
C VAL A 183 11.68 -16.80 -2.04
N VAL A 184 11.07 -15.66 -2.39
CA VAL A 184 9.70 -15.35 -1.98
C VAL A 184 8.72 -16.38 -2.52
N GLU A 185 8.85 -16.77 -3.79
CA GLU A 185 8.05 -17.82 -4.42
C GLU A 185 8.22 -19.17 -3.70
N ALA A 186 9.47 -19.62 -3.53
CA ALA A 186 9.76 -20.90 -2.88
C ALA A 186 9.23 -20.98 -1.45
N VAL A 187 9.33 -19.89 -0.67
CA VAL A 187 8.79 -19.82 0.69
C VAL A 187 7.27 -19.81 0.70
N THR A 188 6.65 -19.15 -0.28
CA THR A 188 5.19 -19.10 -0.41
C THR A 188 4.63 -20.48 -0.74
N GLU A 189 5.29 -21.23 -1.63
CA GLU A 189 4.96 -22.63 -1.94
C GLU A 189 5.20 -23.56 -0.74
N ALA A 190 6.33 -23.42 -0.04
CA ALA A 190 6.60 -24.18 1.18
C ALA A 190 5.53 -23.94 2.26
N LEU A 191 5.03 -22.71 2.39
CA LEU A 191 3.91 -22.38 3.27
C LEU A 191 2.59 -23.01 2.79
N ALA A 192 2.33 -23.02 1.48
CA ALA A 192 1.15 -23.65 0.89
C ALA A 192 1.06 -25.14 1.22
N GLY A 193 2.19 -25.85 1.24
CA GLY A 193 2.27 -27.25 1.64
C GLY A 193 2.13 -27.54 3.14
N GLN A 194 2.09 -26.52 4.01
CA GLN A 194 1.98 -26.67 5.47
C GLN A 194 0.55 -26.56 6.02
N THR A 195 -0.45 -26.62 5.15
CA THR A 195 -1.88 -26.47 5.49
C THR A 195 -2.42 -27.43 6.55
N ASP A 196 -1.71 -28.50 6.93
CA ASP A 196 -2.21 -29.49 7.91
C ASP A 196 -1.24 -29.84 9.06
N LEU A 197 -0.10 -29.15 9.19
CA LEU A 197 0.98 -29.55 10.12
C LEU A 197 1.20 -28.56 11.28
N SER A 198 1.63 -29.10 12.43
CA SER A 198 1.75 -28.41 13.73
C SER A 198 2.89 -27.38 13.77
N THR A 199 2.71 -26.32 14.57
CA THR A 199 3.50 -25.08 14.70
C THR A 199 5.02 -25.23 14.96
N GLY A 200 5.53 -26.45 15.21
CA GLY A 200 6.95 -26.74 15.47
C GLY A 200 7.88 -26.68 14.25
N ASP A 201 7.35 -26.39 13.05
CA ASP A 201 7.98 -26.78 11.79
C ASP A 201 8.86 -25.74 11.09
N ARG A 202 9.26 -24.66 11.79
CA ARG A 202 9.99 -23.54 11.16
C ARG A 202 11.33 -23.93 10.52
N LYS A 203 12.07 -24.87 11.13
CA LYS A 203 13.31 -25.40 10.52
C LYS A 203 13.01 -26.26 9.30
N ARG A 204 11.93 -27.04 9.32
CA ARG A 204 11.51 -27.87 8.17
C ARG A 204 11.00 -26.99 7.03
N LEU A 205 10.27 -25.91 7.35
CA LEU A 205 9.85 -24.91 6.35
C LEU A 205 11.05 -24.34 5.60
N MET A 206 12.14 -24.05 6.31
CA MET A 206 13.38 -23.59 5.69
C MET A 206 13.99 -24.65 4.78
N LEU A 207 14.07 -25.91 5.23
CA LEU A 207 14.55 -27.02 4.41
C LEU A 207 13.66 -27.28 3.18
N GLN A 208 12.34 -27.16 3.31
CA GLN A 208 11.41 -27.30 2.20
C GLN A 208 11.58 -26.15 1.19
N ALA A 209 11.73 -24.92 1.66
CA ALA A 209 12.03 -23.78 0.80
C ALA A 209 13.38 -23.97 0.08
N GLU A 210 14.41 -24.50 0.75
CA GLU A 210 15.69 -24.90 0.13
C GLU A 210 15.48 -25.91 -1.00
N GLN A 211 14.73 -26.98 -0.75
CA GLN A 211 14.45 -28.03 -1.74
C GLN A 211 13.68 -27.51 -2.95
N ILE A 212 12.65 -26.68 -2.73
CA ILE A 212 11.85 -26.07 -3.80
C ILE A 212 12.73 -25.14 -4.65
N LEU A 213 13.56 -24.34 -4.00
CA LEU A 213 14.46 -23.39 -4.67
C LEU A 213 15.52 -24.12 -5.51
N ALA A 214 16.12 -25.20 -4.97
CA ALA A 214 17.05 -26.05 -5.68
C ALA A 214 16.39 -26.76 -6.88
N ALA A 215 15.18 -27.29 -6.69
CA ALA A 215 14.45 -28.00 -7.73
C ALA A 215 14.04 -27.10 -8.90
N LYS A 216 13.60 -25.87 -8.63
CA LYS A 216 13.12 -24.93 -9.67
C LYS A 216 14.23 -24.11 -10.33
N HIS A 217 15.27 -23.75 -9.57
CA HIS A 217 16.27 -22.76 -10.00
C HIS A 217 17.72 -23.25 -9.88
N GLY A 218 17.94 -24.52 -9.50
CA GLY A 218 19.25 -25.13 -9.35
C GLY A 218 19.91 -24.88 -7.98
N GLU A 219 20.89 -25.70 -7.63
CA GLU A 219 21.60 -25.66 -6.33
C GLU A 219 22.25 -24.29 -6.02
N GLU A 220 22.67 -23.55 -7.05
CA GLU A 220 23.25 -22.22 -6.87
C GLU A 220 22.22 -21.20 -6.35
N ALA A 221 20.93 -21.39 -6.63
CA ALA A 221 19.87 -20.53 -6.13
C ALA A 221 19.68 -20.67 -4.61
N VAL A 222 20.09 -21.79 -4.00
CA VAL A 222 20.04 -22.00 -2.54
C VAL A 222 20.87 -20.93 -1.81
N LYS A 223 21.93 -20.41 -2.44
CA LYS A 223 22.75 -19.32 -1.87
C LYS A 223 22.00 -17.98 -1.75
N LEU A 224 20.88 -17.82 -2.45
CA LEU A 224 20.02 -16.63 -2.36
C LEU A 224 19.17 -16.63 -1.09
N LEU A 225 19.07 -17.77 -0.38
CA LEU A 225 18.32 -17.82 0.86
C LEU A 225 18.92 -16.89 1.91
N PRO A 226 18.09 -16.05 2.54
CA PRO A 226 18.57 -15.11 3.53
C PRO A 226 18.89 -15.83 4.84
N THR A 227 19.62 -15.14 5.72
CA THR A 227 19.92 -15.64 7.07
C THR A 227 18.65 -16.09 7.80
N ARG A 228 18.74 -17.08 8.70
CA ARG A 228 17.61 -17.63 9.47
C ARG A 228 16.69 -16.56 10.08
N ALA A 229 17.27 -15.52 10.67
CA ALA A 229 16.51 -14.42 11.26
C ALA A 229 15.67 -13.66 10.21
N THR A 230 16.23 -13.43 9.03
CA THR A 230 15.56 -12.75 7.91
C THR A 230 14.54 -13.66 7.25
N PHE A 231 14.85 -14.96 7.11
CA PHE A 231 13.91 -15.98 6.63
C PHE A 231 12.64 -16.03 7.50
N TYR A 232 12.77 -16.07 8.83
CA TYR A 232 11.59 -16.10 9.69
C TYR A 232 10.80 -14.78 9.68
N ARG A 233 11.46 -13.63 9.49
CA ARG A 233 10.76 -12.35 9.27
C ARG A 233 9.96 -12.38 7.97
N LEU A 234 10.55 -12.91 6.90
CA LEU A 234 9.89 -13.12 5.60
C LEU A 234 8.66 -14.01 5.74
N VAL A 235 8.80 -15.18 6.38
CA VAL A 235 7.71 -16.12 6.66
C VAL A 235 6.59 -15.44 7.43
N ASN A 236 6.90 -14.72 8.52
CA ASN A 236 5.88 -14.02 9.30
C ASN A 236 5.17 -12.95 8.47
N SER A 237 5.86 -12.28 7.55
CA SER A 237 5.25 -11.27 6.69
C SER A 237 4.33 -11.90 5.63
N LEU A 238 4.76 -13.00 5.01
CA LEU A 238 3.96 -13.75 4.04
C LEU A 238 2.73 -14.39 4.71
N ALA A 239 2.88 -14.99 5.89
CA ALA A 239 1.79 -15.61 6.63
C ALA A 239 0.76 -14.58 7.15
N LYS A 240 1.19 -13.37 7.52
CA LYS A 240 0.26 -12.30 7.95
C LYS A 240 -0.59 -11.76 6.81
N ASN A 241 -0.04 -11.71 5.60
CA ASN A 241 -0.71 -11.14 4.43
C ASN A 241 -1.45 -12.19 3.58
N ASN A 242 -1.29 -13.48 3.90
CA ASN A 242 -1.99 -14.55 3.21
C ASN A 242 -3.11 -15.11 4.11
N GLU A 243 -4.35 -14.91 3.68
CA GLU A 243 -5.56 -15.36 4.38
C GLU A 243 -5.63 -16.89 4.55
N SER A 244 -4.88 -17.65 3.75
CA SER A 244 -4.79 -19.11 3.79
C SER A 244 -3.88 -19.65 4.91
N PHE A 245 -3.01 -18.83 5.50
CA PHE A 245 -2.00 -19.25 6.49
C PHE A 245 -2.29 -18.82 7.93
N GLY A 246 -3.54 -18.40 8.22
CA GLY A 246 -4.00 -18.10 9.57
C GLY A 246 -3.87 -19.29 10.54
N SER A 247 -3.97 -19.02 11.85
CA SER A 247 -3.85 -20.04 12.90
C SER A 247 -4.78 -21.24 12.65
N ALA A 248 -4.37 -22.45 13.08
CA ALA A 248 -5.14 -23.68 12.86
C ALA A 248 -6.60 -23.58 13.37
N THR A 249 -6.83 -22.80 14.43
CA THR A 249 -8.16 -22.52 14.99
C THR A 249 -9.03 -21.69 14.04
N VAL A 250 -8.47 -20.63 13.44
CA VAL A 250 -9.18 -19.77 12.47
C VAL A 250 -9.50 -20.55 11.18
N ARG A 251 -8.62 -21.48 10.79
CA ARG A 251 -8.84 -22.38 9.64
C ARG A 251 -9.97 -23.38 9.87
N ARG A 252 -10.01 -24.06 11.02
CA ARG A 252 -11.10 -24.99 11.36
C ARG A 252 -12.45 -24.29 11.38
N GLN A 253 -12.54 -23.10 11.99
CA GLN A 253 -13.79 -22.33 12.01
C GLN A 253 -14.24 -21.87 10.62
N ARG A 254 -13.31 -21.55 9.71
CA ARG A 254 -13.65 -21.17 8.33
C ARG A 254 -14.00 -22.34 7.44
N ALA A 255 -13.33 -23.48 7.57
CA ALA A 255 -13.67 -24.70 6.83
C ALA A 255 -15.08 -25.21 7.19
N LEU A 256 -15.54 -24.92 8.41
CA LEU A 256 -16.91 -25.18 8.88
C LEU A 256 -17.92 -24.12 8.42
N ARG A 257 -17.50 -23.07 7.67
CA ARG A 257 -18.41 -22.04 7.19
C ARG A 257 -19.19 -22.57 5.98
N PRO A 258 -20.54 -22.49 5.98
CA PRO A 258 -21.33 -22.91 4.83
C PRO A 258 -20.95 -22.12 3.57
N VAL A 259 -20.79 -22.81 2.45
CA VAL A 259 -20.49 -22.19 1.15
C VAL A 259 -21.79 -21.64 0.56
N GLY A 260 -21.99 -20.32 0.66
CA GLY A 260 -23.12 -19.62 0.07
C GLY A 260 -23.62 -18.44 0.91
N PRO A 261 -24.39 -17.51 0.31
CA PRO A 261 -25.03 -16.43 1.06
C PRO A 261 -25.99 -17.01 2.11
N PHE A 262 -25.95 -16.45 3.33
CA PHE A 262 -26.82 -16.87 4.43
C PHE A 262 -28.29 -16.69 4.01
N THR A 263 -28.99 -17.79 3.78
CA THR A 263 -30.42 -17.78 3.50
C THR A 263 -31.15 -17.81 4.83
N PRO A 264 -31.93 -16.76 5.19
CA PRO A 264 -32.69 -16.79 6.43
C PRO A 264 -33.73 -17.90 6.38
N SER A 265 -33.57 -18.92 7.22
CA SER A 265 -34.52 -20.02 7.35
C SER A 265 -35.84 -19.49 7.92
N MET A 266 -36.94 -19.67 7.21
CA MET A 266 -38.27 -19.36 7.72
C MET A 266 -38.85 -20.60 8.43
N ALA A 267 -39.23 -20.46 9.70
CA ALA A 267 -40.02 -21.44 10.43
C ALA A 267 -41.43 -20.85 10.63
N ALA A 268 -42.46 -21.61 10.27
CA ALA A 268 -43.86 -21.23 10.43
C ALA A 268 -44.46 -21.73 11.75
N ARG A 269 -43.81 -22.70 12.42
CA ARG A 269 -44.27 -23.29 13.68
C ARG A 269 -43.14 -23.37 14.72
N PRO A 270 -43.44 -23.14 16.01
CA PRO A 270 -42.52 -23.43 17.10
C PRO A 270 -41.94 -24.86 16.99
N GLY A 271 -40.62 -24.99 17.07
CA GLY A 271 -39.94 -26.29 17.00
C GLY A 271 -39.78 -26.88 15.60
N GLU A 272 -40.29 -26.22 14.55
CA GLU A 272 -40.07 -26.64 13.15
C GLU A 272 -38.58 -26.55 12.76
N ILE A 273 -37.87 -25.58 13.32
CA ILE A 273 -36.42 -25.47 13.23
C ILE A 273 -35.85 -25.37 14.64
N VAL A 274 -35.00 -26.34 14.99
CA VAL A 274 -34.22 -26.36 16.22
C VAL A 274 -32.75 -26.36 15.83
N GLN A 275 -32.01 -25.34 16.28
CA GLN A 275 -30.57 -25.31 16.11
C GLN A 275 -29.92 -25.95 17.32
N ILE A 276 -29.12 -26.99 17.08
CA ILE A 276 -28.38 -27.69 18.13
C ILE A 276 -26.92 -27.28 17.99
N ASP A 277 -26.33 -26.84 19.09
CA ASP A 277 -24.89 -26.60 19.19
C ASP A 277 -24.32 -27.41 20.35
N SER A 278 -23.20 -28.08 20.10
CA SER A 278 -22.44 -28.82 21.11
C SER A 278 -21.09 -28.15 21.28
N THR A 279 -20.85 -27.62 22.48
CA THR A 279 -19.62 -26.91 22.82
C THR A 279 -18.95 -27.58 24.02
N ARG A 280 -17.68 -27.96 23.88
CA ARG A 280 -16.86 -28.38 25.02
C ARG A 280 -16.56 -27.19 25.91
N LEU A 281 -16.92 -27.29 27.19
CA LEU A 281 -16.67 -26.23 28.15
C LEU A 281 -15.18 -26.19 28.51
N ASP A 282 -14.60 -24.99 28.62
CA ASP A 282 -13.19 -24.80 28.99
C ASP A 282 -12.99 -24.84 30.52
N VAL A 283 -13.65 -25.80 31.16
CA VAL A 283 -13.56 -26.10 32.60
C VAL A 283 -13.32 -27.59 32.79
N MET A 284 -12.59 -27.97 33.83
CA MET A 284 -12.48 -29.38 34.23
C MET A 284 -13.61 -29.70 35.20
N ALA A 285 -14.33 -30.79 34.96
CA ALA A 285 -15.35 -31.33 35.85
C ALA A 285 -15.02 -32.78 36.20
N VAL A 286 -15.45 -33.23 37.37
CA VAL A 286 -15.47 -34.65 37.72
C VAL A 286 -16.76 -35.21 37.13
N LEU A 287 -16.64 -36.15 36.20
CA LEU A 287 -17.78 -36.84 35.60
C LEU A 287 -18.37 -37.86 36.60
N ASP A 288 -19.53 -38.41 36.27
CA ASP A 288 -20.25 -39.40 37.08
C ASP A 288 -19.46 -40.70 37.29
N ASP A 289 -18.55 -41.03 36.38
CA ASP A 289 -17.58 -42.14 36.49
C ASP A 289 -16.34 -41.82 37.35
N GLY A 290 -16.26 -40.60 37.90
CA GLY A 290 -15.13 -40.11 38.71
C GLY A 290 -13.93 -39.61 37.89
N VAL A 291 -14.00 -39.62 36.55
CA VAL A 291 -12.93 -39.14 35.69
C VAL A 291 -12.96 -37.61 35.60
N VAL A 292 -11.79 -36.99 35.74
CA VAL A 292 -11.63 -35.54 35.55
C VAL A 292 -11.46 -35.23 34.07
N ALA A 293 -12.48 -34.65 33.46
CA ALA A 293 -12.50 -34.33 32.02
C ALA A 293 -13.18 -32.99 31.74
N ARG A 294 -13.07 -32.51 30.49
CA ARG A 294 -13.81 -31.33 30.04
C ARG A 294 -15.20 -31.77 29.57
N PRO A 295 -16.29 -31.29 30.20
CA PRO A 295 -17.63 -31.68 29.80
C PRO A 295 -18.02 -31.07 28.45
N GLU A 296 -18.89 -31.76 27.72
CA GLU A 296 -19.48 -31.27 26.48
C GLU A 296 -20.93 -30.83 26.75
N LEU A 297 -21.24 -29.57 26.46
CA LEU A 297 -22.57 -29.00 26.65
C LEU A 297 -23.28 -28.95 25.30
N THR A 298 -24.41 -29.66 25.20
CA THR A 298 -25.30 -29.59 24.05
C THR A 298 -26.52 -28.73 24.39
N ILE A 299 -26.80 -27.72 23.57
CA ILE A 299 -27.95 -26.82 23.72
C ILE A 299 -28.80 -26.88 22.46
N GLY A 300 -30.10 -27.10 22.63
CA GLY A 300 -31.10 -26.91 21.59
C GLY A 300 -31.79 -25.56 21.71
N CYS A 301 -31.68 -24.72 20.67
CA CYS A 301 -32.36 -23.45 20.54
C CYS A 301 -33.50 -23.56 19.52
N ALA A 302 -34.74 -23.55 19.99
CA ALA A 302 -35.91 -23.50 19.11
C ALA A 302 -36.31 -22.06 18.82
N ARG A 303 -36.55 -21.72 17.54
CA ARG A 303 -37.14 -20.43 17.18
C ARG A 303 -38.64 -20.47 17.47
N LEU A 304 -39.12 -19.62 18.38
CA LEU A 304 -40.55 -19.38 18.55
C LEU A 304 -40.98 -18.30 17.53
N VAL A 305 -42.20 -18.40 17.00
CA VAL A 305 -42.81 -17.40 16.09
C VAL A 305 -43.16 -16.09 16.83
N THR A 306 -42.82 -16.00 18.11
CA THR A 306 -42.89 -14.79 18.94
C THR A 306 -41.49 -14.52 19.50
N ASP A 307 -41.16 -13.27 19.81
CA ASP A 307 -39.81 -12.74 20.13
C ASP A 307 -39.10 -13.32 21.39
N ARG A 308 -39.33 -14.60 21.73
CA ARG A 308 -38.71 -15.29 22.86
C ARG A 308 -37.96 -16.53 22.39
N VAL A 309 -36.72 -16.68 22.84
CA VAL A 309 -35.92 -17.91 22.69
C VAL A 309 -36.09 -18.73 23.97
N ARG A 310 -36.34 -20.03 23.85
CA ARG A 310 -36.31 -20.98 24.97
C ARG A 310 -35.22 -22.02 24.70
N CYS A 311 -34.37 -22.26 25.69
CA CYS A 311 -33.29 -23.26 25.63
C CYS A 311 -33.58 -24.38 26.65
N ALA A 312 -33.22 -25.61 26.31
CA ALA A 312 -33.22 -26.76 27.23
C ALA A 312 -31.90 -27.52 27.08
N GLY A 313 -31.38 -28.07 28.18
CA GLY A 313 -30.16 -28.89 28.23
C GLY A 313 -30.31 -30.04 29.24
N ASP A 314 -29.41 -31.03 29.18
CA ASP A 314 -29.51 -32.32 29.89
C ASP A 314 -29.27 -32.26 31.42
N ALA A 315 -29.09 -31.07 31.97
CA ALA A 315 -29.30 -30.80 33.39
C ALA A 315 -30.38 -29.72 33.47
N GLU A 316 -31.46 -29.95 34.22
CA GLU A 316 -32.61 -29.03 34.37
C GLU A 316 -32.18 -27.65 34.88
N ILE A 317 -31.66 -26.81 33.99
CA ILE A 317 -31.35 -25.41 34.24
C ILE A 317 -32.21 -24.60 33.27
N TRP A 318 -33.24 -23.96 33.84
CA TRP A 318 -34.14 -23.07 33.13
C TRP A 318 -33.58 -21.65 33.16
N LEU A 319 -33.10 -21.15 32.02
CA LEU A 319 -32.70 -19.75 31.86
C LEU A 319 -33.83 -18.97 31.16
N ASP A 320 -34.62 -18.22 31.94
CA ASP A 320 -35.62 -17.30 31.41
C ASP A 320 -34.97 -15.92 31.15
N GLY A 321 -34.49 -15.71 29.92
CA GLY A 321 -33.80 -14.50 29.49
C GLY A 321 -34.62 -13.70 28.48
N ALA A 322 -35.42 -12.74 28.92
CA ALA A 322 -35.99 -11.74 28.02
C ALA A 322 -34.86 -10.79 27.55
N LEU A 323 -34.50 -10.84 26.26
CA LEU A 323 -33.63 -9.83 25.63
C LEU A 323 -34.38 -8.49 25.53
N ARG A 324 -34.49 -7.75 26.65
CA ARG A 324 -34.76 -6.30 26.60
C ARG A 324 -33.50 -5.63 26.09
N GLN A 325 -33.57 -4.94 24.95
CA GLN A 325 -32.57 -3.93 24.59
C GLN A 325 -32.58 -2.83 25.67
N PRO A 326 -31.50 -2.61 26.44
CA PRO A 326 -31.46 -1.51 27.38
C PRO A 326 -30.93 -0.26 26.66
N ARG A 327 -31.84 0.63 26.25
CA ARG A 327 -31.50 2.05 26.16
C ARG A 327 -31.35 2.58 27.59
N ARG A 328 -30.10 2.87 27.99
CA ARG A 328 -29.61 3.49 29.25
C ARG A 328 -29.09 2.50 30.34
N ARG A 329 -27.85 2.75 30.78
CA ARG A 329 -27.18 2.16 31.97
C ARG A 329 -28.02 2.43 33.24
N PRO A 330 -28.08 1.51 34.23
CA PRO A 330 -27.07 1.54 35.31
C PRO A 330 -26.76 0.20 36.03
N ALA A 331 -25.69 0.30 36.85
CA ALA A 331 -25.35 -0.37 38.11
C ALA A 331 -24.99 -1.87 38.17
N ARG A 332 -23.76 -2.08 38.67
CA ARG A 332 -23.18 -3.33 39.20
C ARG A 332 -23.98 -3.79 40.43
N TYR A 333 -24.36 -5.06 40.49
CA TYR A 333 -24.45 -5.82 41.74
C TYR A 333 -24.26 -7.31 41.44
N TRP A 334 -23.26 -7.91 42.08
CA TRP A 334 -23.06 -9.36 42.15
C TRP A 334 -23.98 -9.92 43.23
N ALA A 335 -24.66 -11.03 42.95
CA ALA A 335 -25.18 -11.90 43.99
C ALA A 335 -25.14 -13.35 43.49
N VAL A 336 -24.25 -14.11 44.11
CA VAL A 336 -24.26 -15.57 44.18
C VAL A 336 -25.50 -15.98 44.97
N LEU A 337 -26.28 -16.94 44.47
CA LEU A 337 -27.15 -17.76 45.32
C LEU A 337 -27.08 -19.20 44.83
N ALA A 338 -26.50 -20.01 45.70
CA ALA A 338 -26.54 -21.46 45.68
C ALA A 338 -27.96 -21.95 45.99
N ALA A 339 -28.34 -23.04 45.33
CA ALA A 339 -29.15 -24.11 45.89
C ALA A 339 -28.74 -25.40 45.16
#